data_AF-A0A2V6E287-F1
#
_entry.id   AF-A0A2V6E287-F1
#
_cell.length_a   1.000
_cell.length_b   1.000
_cell.length_c   1.000
_cell.angle_alpha   90.00
_cell.angle_beta   90.00
_cell.angle_gamma   90.00
#
_symmetry.space_group_name_H-M   'P 1'
#
loop_
_entity.id
_entity.type
_entity.pdbx_description
1 polymer ?
#
loop_
_entity_poly.entity_id
_entity_poly.type
_entity_poly.pdbx_seq_one_letter_code
_entity_poly.pdbx_strand_id
1 'polypeptide(L)'
;FNYYTADVTSIHEAYPGHYVQFLRLNASSANKIEKIFGSYAFIEGWAHYCEQMMLDQGFGGPKKPPGTAEEQKRAAKYRMAQASEALLRLCRLCISVEMHTQNMSVDEATKFFQENCYYEEKPARSEAMRGTFDYGYLNYSLGKMQILKLRDDYQAQQGTEFSLEQFHNQLLDHGMPPIRLL
;
A
#
# COMPACT_ATOMS: atom_id res chain seq x y z
N PHE A 1 -14.42 16.72 -8.84
CA PHE A 1 -13.09 16.06 -8.72
C PHE A 1 -12.98 15.38 -7.37
N ASN A 2 -12.46 14.15 -7.33
CA ASN A 2 -12.23 13.41 -6.09
C ASN A 2 -10.86 13.76 -5.49
N TYR A 3 -10.81 14.84 -4.71
CA TYR A 3 -9.58 15.32 -4.10
C TYR A 3 -9.00 14.36 -3.06
N TYR A 4 -9.84 13.61 -2.36
CA TYR A 4 -9.40 12.66 -1.32
C TYR A 4 -8.59 11.51 -1.91
N THR A 5 -9.06 10.92 -3.00
CA THR A 5 -8.29 9.88 -3.70
C THR A 5 -7.01 10.48 -4.30
N ALA A 6 -7.07 11.68 -4.89
CA ALA A 6 -5.87 12.32 -5.45
C ALA A 6 -4.78 12.58 -4.40
N ASP A 7 -5.16 13.01 -3.19
CA ASP A 7 -4.23 13.18 -2.06
C ASP A 7 -3.64 11.84 -1.60
N VAL A 8 -4.45 10.77 -1.54
CA VAL A 8 -3.95 9.41 -1.20
C VAL A 8 -2.99 8.90 -2.27
N THR A 9 -3.29 9.12 -3.55
CA THR A 9 -2.35 8.84 -4.65
C THR A 9 -1.08 9.67 -4.51
N SER A 10 -1.17 10.93 -4.09
CA SER A 10 0.02 11.77 -3.86
C SER A 10 0.88 11.24 -2.70
N ILE A 11 0.26 10.69 -1.65
CA ILE A 11 0.97 10.00 -0.57
C ILE A 11 1.69 8.76 -1.12
N HIS A 12 1.02 7.97 -1.96
CA HIS A 12 1.58 6.77 -2.59
C HIS A 12 2.77 7.07 -3.51
N GLU A 13 2.63 8.05 -4.39
CA GLU A 13 3.63 8.34 -5.42
C GLU A 13 4.77 9.25 -4.93
N ALA A 14 4.45 10.22 -4.06
CA ALA A 14 5.38 11.27 -3.67
C ALA A 14 5.82 11.14 -2.20
N TYR A 15 5.07 11.72 -1.27
CA TYR A 15 5.53 11.86 0.12
C TYR A 15 4.55 11.24 1.11
N PRO A 16 4.94 10.23 1.91
CA PRO A 16 6.26 9.60 1.99
C PRO A 16 6.44 8.32 1.13
N GLY A 17 5.64 8.11 0.08
CA GLY A 17 5.67 6.90 -0.75
C GLY A 17 6.89 6.76 -1.67
N HIS A 18 6.67 6.50 -2.96
CA HIS A 18 7.74 6.12 -3.88
C HIS A 18 8.87 7.14 -3.98
N TYR A 19 8.58 8.42 -4.12
CA TYR A 19 9.63 9.43 -4.24
C TYR A 19 10.58 9.41 -3.03
N VAL A 20 10.06 9.37 -1.81
CA VAL A 20 10.89 9.30 -0.59
C VAL A 20 11.66 7.98 -0.52
N GLN A 21 11.02 6.86 -0.86
CA GLN A 21 11.68 5.55 -0.92
C GLN A 21 12.90 5.57 -1.85
N PHE A 22 12.75 6.07 -3.07
CA PHE A 22 13.84 6.12 -4.04
C PHE A 22 14.90 7.17 -3.69
N LEU A 23 14.51 8.30 -3.07
CA LEU A 23 15.49 9.23 -2.50
C LEU A 23 16.35 8.55 -1.44
N ARG A 24 15.73 7.79 -0.53
CA ARG A 24 16.45 7.09 0.54
C ARG A 24 17.34 5.99 -0.01
N LEU A 25 16.84 5.20 -0.97
CA LEU A 25 17.64 4.20 -1.69
C LEU A 25 18.88 4.84 -2.32
N ASN A 26 18.73 5.97 -3.01
CA ASN A 26 19.85 6.64 -3.67
C ASN A 26 20.91 7.12 -2.66
N ALA A 27 20.48 7.64 -1.51
CA ALA A 27 21.35 8.10 -0.43
C ALA A 27 21.94 6.96 0.43
N SER A 28 21.36 5.76 0.39
CA SER A 28 21.81 4.61 1.18
C SER A 28 23.18 4.07 0.73
N SER A 29 23.83 3.33 1.63
CA SER A 29 25.07 2.57 1.38
C SER A 29 24.86 1.31 0.52
N ALA A 30 23.62 1.05 0.07
CA ALA A 30 23.31 -0.09 -0.78
C ALA A 30 24.19 -0.11 -2.05
N ASN A 31 24.66 -1.29 -2.42
CA ASN A 31 25.47 -1.52 -3.59
C ASN A 31 24.62 -1.48 -4.88
N LYS A 32 25.28 -1.53 -6.05
CA LYS A 32 24.59 -1.45 -7.34
C LYS A 32 23.57 -2.57 -7.57
N ILE A 33 23.84 -3.78 -7.09
CA ILE A 33 22.94 -4.93 -7.25
C ILE A 33 21.67 -4.72 -6.42
N GLU A 34 21.82 -4.29 -5.16
CA GLU A 34 20.69 -3.97 -4.26
C GLU A 34 19.82 -2.83 -4.79
N LYS A 35 20.42 -1.87 -5.52
CA LYS A 35 19.69 -0.77 -6.16
C LYS A 35 18.97 -1.18 -7.46
N ILE A 36 19.46 -2.20 -8.16
CA ILE A 36 18.88 -2.67 -9.44
C ILE A 36 17.78 -3.71 -9.21
N PHE A 37 18.01 -4.68 -8.32
CA PHE A 37 17.10 -5.79 -8.09
C PHE A 37 16.17 -5.50 -6.91
N GLY A 38 15.10 -4.75 -7.18
CA GLY A 38 14.06 -4.43 -6.19
C GLY A 38 12.96 -5.49 -6.10
N SER A 39 12.46 -5.72 -4.90
CA SER A 39 11.26 -6.52 -4.66
C SER A 39 10.00 -5.72 -4.99
N TYR A 40 9.15 -6.25 -5.88
CA TYR A 40 7.86 -5.65 -6.20
C TYR A 40 6.99 -5.46 -4.93
N ALA A 41 7.01 -6.44 -4.03
CA ALA A 41 6.30 -6.39 -2.75
C ALA A 41 6.85 -5.30 -1.82
N PHE A 42 8.16 -5.10 -1.79
CA PHE A 42 8.74 -4.02 -0.98
C PHE A 42 8.35 -2.64 -1.54
N ILE A 43 8.50 -2.45 -2.85
CA ILE A 43 8.27 -1.17 -3.51
C ILE A 43 6.81 -0.74 -3.35
N GLU A 44 5.87 -1.56 -3.81
CA GLU A 44 4.45 -1.24 -3.74
C GLU A 44 3.87 -1.38 -2.34
N GLY A 45 4.38 -2.33 -1.57
CA GLY A 45 3.98 -2.52 -0.18
C GLY A 45 4.30 -1.30 0.66
N TRP A 46 5.46 -0.67 0.46
CA TRP A 46 5.84 0.58 1.13
C TRP A 46 4.86 1.70 0.81
N ALA A 47 4.62 1.99 -0.47
CA ALA A 47 3.72 3.06 -0.87
C ALA A 47 2.29 2.82 -0.37
N HIS A 48 1.80 1.57 -0.48
CA HIS A 48 0.48 1.20 0.00
C HIS A 48 0.36 1.21 1.55
N TYR A 49 1.45 0.92 2.26
CA TYR A 49 1.56 1.10 3.71
C TYR A 49 1.48 2.58 4.08
N CYS A 50 2.21 3.45 3.38
CA CYS A 50 2.26 4.90 3.63
C CYS A 50 0.89 5.57 3.53
N GLU A 51 0.05 5.15 2.57
CA GLU A 51 -1.34 5.62 2.45
C GLU A 51 -2.12 5.49 3.77
N GLN A 52 -2.04 4.31 4.41
CA GLN A 52 -2.73 4.06 5.67
C GLN A 52 -2.01 4.73 6.84
N MET A 53 -0.68 4.62 6.89
CA MET A 53 0.15 5.16 7.97
C MET A 53 -0.06 6.68 8.12
N MET A 54 -0.09 7.42 7.01
CA MET A 54 -0.32 8.88 7.06
C MET A 54 -1.67 9.23 7.70
N LEU A 55 -2.73 8.48 7.38
CA LEU A 55 -4.04 8.70 8.00
C LEU A 55 -4.05 8.28 9.48
N ASP A 56 -3.32 7.23 9.85
CA ASP A 56 -3.14 6.79 11.24
C ASP A 56 -2.39 7.85 12.07
N GLN A 57 -1.44 8.56 11.45
CA GLN A 57 -0.71 9.68 12.06
C GLN A 57 -1.47 11.03 11.98
N GLY A 58 -2.74 11.02 11.55
CA GLY A 58 -3.63 12.17 11.64
C GLY A 58 -3.74 13.02 10.37
N PHE A 59 -3.16 12.60 9.24
CA PHE A 59 -3.42 13.29 7.97
C PHE A 59 -4.91 13.31 7.66
N GLY A 60 -5.43 14.48 7.30
CA GLY A 60 -6.87 14.66 7.04
C GLY A 60 -7.75 14.69 8.30
N GLY A 61 -7.17 14.39 9.48
CA GLY A 61 -7.83 14.34 10.77
C GLY A 61 -7.98 15.70 11.47
N PRO A 62 -8.68 15.73 12.62
CA PRO A 62 -8.82 16.92 13.43
C PRO A 62 -7.49 17.32 14.09
N LYS A 63 -7.21 18.62 14.21
CA LYS A 63 -5.98 19.10 14.87
C LYS A 63 -5.97 18.87 16.39
N LYS A 64 -7.14 18.82 17.02
CA LYS A 64 -7.34 18.53 18.45
C LYS A 64 -8.57 17.65 18.63
N PRO A 65 -8.50 16.53 19.39
CA PRO A 65 -9.68 15.73 19.71
C PRO A 65 -10.57 16.40 20.77
N PRO A 66 -11.90 16.23 20.73
CA PRO A 66 -12.69 15.73 19.62
C PRO A 66 -12.94 16.89 18.64
N GLY A 67 -12.33 16.88 17.45
CA GLY A 67 -12.45 18.00 16.52
C GLY A 67 -13.88 18.26 16.04
N THR A 68 -14.07 19.30 15.25
CA THR A 68 -15.39 19.71 14.74
C THR A 68 -16.04 18.62 13.88
N ALA A 69 -17.38 18.67 13.74
CA ALA A 69 -18.11 17.73 12.89
C ALA A 69 -17.61 17.73 11.43
N GLU A 70 -17.17 18.87 10.91
CA GLU A 70 -16.61 18.98 9.56
C GLU A 70 -15.22 18.34 9.44
N GLU A 71 -14.36 18.48 10.47
CA GLU A 71 -13.07 17.77 10.51
C GLU A 71 -13.27 16.26 10.59
N GLN A 72 -14.25 15.79 11.36
CA GLN A 72 -14.58 14.36 11.45
C GLN A 72 -15.09 13.82 10.10
N LYS A 73 -15.99 14.54 9.43
CA LYS A 73 -16.44 14.18 8.07
C LYS A 73 -15.29 14.16 7.07
N ARG A 74 -14.38 15.13 7.14
CA ARG A 74 -13.18 15.19 6.28
C ARG A 74 -12.29 13.95 6.51
N ALA A 75 -12.01 13.61 7.77
CA ALA A 75 -11.23 12.43 8.12
C ALA A 75 -11.88 11.14 7.60
N ALA A 76 -13.19 11.01 7.75
CA ALA A 76 -13.95 9.86 7.24
C ALA A 76 -13.86 9.75 5.71
N LYS A 77 -13.92 10.85 4.97
CA LYS A 77 -13.77 10.85 3.50
C LYS A 77 -12.37 10.39 3.07
N TYR A 78 -11.31 10.78 3.77
CA TYR A 78 -9.96 10.24 3.50
C TYR A 78 -9.87 8.75 3.79
N ARG A 79 -10.45 8.28 4.90
CA ARG A 79 -10.49 6.85 5.24
C ARG A 79 -11.26 6.05 4.19
N MET A 80 -12.39 6.56 3.69
CA MET A 80 -13.13 5.94 2.60
C MET A 80 -12.32 5.89 1.30
N ALA A 81 -11.64 6.98 0.94
CA ALA A 81 -10.79 7.01 -0.26
C ALA A 81 -9.65 5.99 -0.17
N GLN A 82 -8.91 5.97 0.95
CA GLN A 82 -7.83 5.02 1.18
C GLN A 82 -8.33 3.57 1.24
N ALA A 83 -9.48 3.31 1.87
CA ALA A 83 -10.07 1.98 1.93
C ALA A 83 -10.52 1.49 0.55
N SER A 84 -11.13 2.36 -0.27
CA SER A 84 -11.51 2.05 -1.65
C SER A 84 -10.29 1.64 -2.49
N GLU A 85 -9.20 2.37 -2.36
CA GLU A 85 -7.92 2.08 -3.02
C GLU A 85 -7.29 0.77 -2.52
N ALA A 86 -7.43 0.47 -1.23
CA ALA A 86 -6.96 -0.80 -0.65
C ALA A 86 -7.79 -1.99 -1.11
N LEU A 87 -9.12 -1.85 -1.24
CA LEU A 87 -10.01 -2.92 -1.71
C LEU A 87 -9.65 -3.38 -3.11
N LEU A 88 -9.32 -2.45 -4.02
CA LEU A 88 -8.81 -2.80 -5.35
C LEU A 88 -7.58 -3.72 -5.27
N ARG A 89 -6.59 -3.33 -4.45
CA ARG A 89 -5.32 -4.07 -4.30
C ARG A 89 -5.52 -5.42 -3.61
N LEU A 90 -6.48 -5.53 -2.69
CA LEU A 90 -6.90 -6.80 -2.09
C LEU A 90 -7.59 -7.71 -3.12
N CYS A 91 -8.47 -7.17 -3.96
CA CYS A 91 -9.09 -7.94 -5.05
C CYS A 91 -8.04 -8.45 -6.03
N ARG A 92 -7.05 -7.62 -6.41
CA ARG A 92 -5.89 -8.06 -7.22
C ARG A 92 -5.16 -9.24 -6.59
N LEU A 93 -4.98 -9.24 -5.27
CA LEU A 93 -4.35 -10.36 -4.56
C LEU A 93 -5.16 -11.65 -4.71
N CYS A 94 -6.46 -11.64 -4.38
CA CYS A 94 -7.30 -12.83 -4.49
C CYS A 94 -7.35 -13.34 -5.93
N ILE A 95 -7.63 -12.45 -6.87
CA ILE A 95 -7.76 -12.77 -8.27
C ILE A 95 -6.45 -13.30 -8.86
N SER A 96 -5.29 -12.76 -8.46
CA SER A 96 -3.99 -13.32 -8.90
C SER A 96 -3.87 -14.79 -8.54
N VAL A 97 -4.17 -15.12 -7.27
CA VAL A 97 -4.09 -16.49 -6.80
C VAL A 97 -5.12 -17.36 -7.52
N GLU A 98 -6.37 -16.92 -7.61
CA GLU A 98 -7.45 -17.72 -8.19
C GLU A 98 -7.31 -17.92 -9.70
N MET A 99 -6.89 -16.90 -10.47
CA MET A 99 -6.67 -17.05 -11.92
C MET A 99 -5.51 -18.01 -12.21
N HIS A 100 -4.40 -17.88 -11.48
CA HIS A 100 -3.17 -18.63 -11.79
C HIS A 100 -3.09 -20.00 -11.10
N THR A 101 -3.99 -20.31 -10.17
CA THR A 101 -3.97 -21.59 -9.43
C THR A 101 -5.31 -22.34 -9.41
N GLN A 102 -6.43 -21.67 -9.69
CA GLN A 102 -7.79 -22.22 -9.54
C GLN A 102 -8.67 -22.02 -10.78
N ASN A 103 -8.08 -21.67 -11.94
CA ASN A 103 -8.76 -21.51 -13.23
C ASN A 103 -9.87 -20.43 -13.25
N MET A 104 -9.80 -19.42 -12.38
CA MET A 104 -10.70 -18.27 -12.50
C MET A 104 -10.54 -17.61 -13.88
N SER A 105 -11.64 -17.45 -14.58
CA SER A 105 -11.70 -16.77 -15.88
C SER A 105 -11.70 -15.24 -15.73
N VAL A 106 -11.39 -14.53 -16.82
CA VAL A 106 -11.46 -13.06 -16.82
C VAL A 106 -12.87 -12.54 -16.53
N ASP A 107 -13.92 -13.25 -16.96
CA ASP A 107 -15.29 -12.84 -16.72
C ASP A 107 -15.68 -13.01 -15.24
N GLU A 108 -15.22 -14.07 -14.58
CA GLU A 108 -15.37 -14.26 -13.13
C GLU A 108 -14.58 -13.21 -12.34
N ALA A 109 -13.32 -12.95 -12.72
CA ALA A 109 -12.49 -11.90 -12.12
C ALA A 109 -13.11 -10.51 -12.30
N THR A 110 -13.74 -10.23 -13.45
CA THR A 110 -14.45 -8.97 -13.70
C THR A 110 -15.59 -8.80 -12.72
N LYS A 111 -16.45 -9.82 -12.56
CA LYS A 111 -17.55 -9.80 -11.57
C LYS A 111 -17.02 -9.63 -10.15
N PHE A 112 -15.92 -10.32 -9.82
CA PHE A 112 -15.29 -10.21 -8.51
C PHE A 112 -14.90 -8.75 -8.18
N PHE A 113 -14.28 -8.02 -9.13
CA PHE A 113 -13.97 -6.60 -8.93
C PHE A 113 -15.23 -5.73 -8.79
N GLN A 114 -16.29 -6.00 -9.56
CA GLN A 114 -17.56 -5.25 -9.44
C GLN A 114 -18.21 -5.46 -8.06
N GLU A 115 -18.20 -6.68 -7.56
CA GLU A 115 -18.84 -7.06 -6.29
C GLU A 115 -18.04 -6.64 -5.06
N ASN A 116 -16.70 -6.69 -5.12
CA ASN A 116 -15.84 -6.55 -3.94
C ASN A 116 -15.11 -5.21 -3.84
N CYS A 117 -14.91 -4.49 -4.95
CA CYS A 117 -14.35 -3.13 -4.94
C CYS A 117 -15.20 -2.10 -5.71
N TYR A 118 -16.44 -2.45 -6.05
CA TYR A 118 -17.45 -1.54 -6.61
C TYR A 118 -17.03 -0.81 -7.88
N TYR A 119 -16.18 -1.47 -8.69
CA TYR A 119 -15.82 -0.94 -9.99
C TYR A 119 -16.96 -1.15 -10.98
N GLU A 120 -17.13 -0.19 -11.88
CA GLU A 120 -17.97 -0.39 -13.06
C GLU A 120 -17.36 -1.45 -13.98
N GLU A 121 -18.17 -2.05 -14.85
CA GLU A 121 -17.76 -3.18 -15.70
C GLU A 121 -16.47 -2.89 -16.49
N LYS A 122 -16.37 -1.71 -17.11
CA LYS A 122 -15.22 -1.35 -17.94
C LYS A 122 -13.90 -1.32 -17.16
N PRO A 123 -13.73 -0.54 -16.07
CA PRO A 123 -12.50 -0.58 -15.28
C PRO A 123 -12.29 -1.95 -14.59
N ALA A 124 -13.34 -2.63 -14.13
CA ALA A 124 -13.24 -3.97 -13.56
C ALA A 124 -12.64 -4.97 -14.56
N ARG A 125 -13.13 -4.96 -15.80
CA ARG A 125 -12.62 -5.83 -16.87
C ARG A 125 -11.18 -5.48 -17.24
N SER A 126 -10.80 -4.21 -17.18
CA SER A 126 -9.42 -3.79 -17.40
C SER A 126 -8.46 -4.38 -16.35
N GLU A 127 -8.86 -4.35 -15.08
CA GLU A 127 -8.09 -4.94 -13.97
C GLU A 127 -8.05 -6.47 -14.04
N ALA A 128 -9.16 -7.11 -14.43
CA ALA A 128 -9.22 -8.54 -14.66
C ALA A 128 -8.30 -8.98 -15.80
N MET A 129 -8.33 -8.26 -16.94
CA MET A 129 -7.41 -8.49 -18.06
C MET A 129 -5.95 -8.30 -17.63
N ARG A 130 -5.64 -7.29 -16.81
CA ARG A 130 -4.28 -7.07 -16.28
C ARG A 130 -3.76 -8.30 -15.55
N GLY A 131 -4.58 -8.94 -14.72
CA GLY A 131 -4.16 -10.12 -13.97
C GLY A 131 -3.73 -11.31 -14.83
N THR A 132 -4.13 -11.36 -16.10
CA THR A 132 -3.69 -12.44 -17.03
C THR A 132 -2.21 -12.37 -17.38
N PHE A 133 -1.60 -11.18 -17.36
CA PHE A 133 -0.19 -10.95 -17.71
C PHE A 133 0.65 -10.37 -16.58
N ASP A 134 0.03 -9.77 -15.56
CA ASP A 134 0.68 -9.25 -14.35
C ASP A 134 0.14 -10.00 -13.13
N TYR A 135 0.59 -11.24 -12.94
CA TYR A 135 0.35 -12.00 -11.70
C TYR A 135 1.00 -11.31 -10.48
N GLY A 136 2.00 -10.46 -10.71
CA GLY A 136 2.74 -9.76 -9.67
C GLY A 136 1.93 -8.70 -8.93
N TYR A 137 0.82 -8.22 -9.47
CA TYR A 137 -0.03 -7.19 -8.84
C TYR A 137 -0.69 -7.60 -7.50
N LEU A 138 -0.50 -8.85 -7.04
CA LEU A 138 -0.83 -9.27 -5.67
C LEU A 138 0.13 -8.66 -4.63
N ASN A 139 1.32 -8.26 -5.08
CA ASN A 139 2.42 -7.83 -4.23
C ASN A 139 2.16 -6.50 -3.51
N TYR A 140 1.23 -5.66 -3.99
CA TYR A 140 0.81 -4.44 -3.30
C TYR A 140 0.31 -4.75 -1.88
N SER A 141 -0.73 -5.59 -1.79
CA SER A 141 -1.34 -5.95 -0.50
C SER A 141 -0.48 -6.92 0.28
N LEU A 142 0.17 -7.89 -0.38
CA LEU A 142 1.09 -8.80 0.31
C LEU A 142 2.24 -8.05 0.97
N GLY A 143 2.89 -7.13 0.23
CA GLY A 143 3.99 -6.33 0.74
C GLY A 143 3.57 -5.42 1.89
N LYS A 144 2.42 -4.74 1.78
CA LYS A 144 1.86 -3.95 2.87
C LYS A 144 1.62 -4.79 4.13
N MET A 145 1.01 -5.97 4.00
CA MET A 145 0.76 -6.85 5.15
C MET A 145 2.07 -7.31 5.80
N GLN A 146 3.10 -7.61 5.00
CA GLN A 146 4.41 -7.97 5.52
C GLN A 146 5.09 -6.81 6.26
N ILE A 147 5.00 -5.58 5.74
CA ILE A 147 5.54 -4.39 6.42
C ILE A 147 4.79 -4.11 7.73
N LEU A 148 3.46 -4.24 7.74
CA LEU A 148 2.66 -4.09 8.96
C LEU A 148 3.06 -5.13 10.01
N LYS A 149 3.18 -6.40 9.62
CA LYS A 149 3.64 -7.47 10.51
C LYS A 149 5.04 -7.19 11.07
N LEU A 150 5.97 -6.78 10.21
CA LEU A 150 7.33 -6.43 10.61
C LEU A 150 7.37 -5.26 11.59
N ARG A 151 6.53 -4.23 11.36
CA ARG A 151 6.39 -3.09 12.29
C ARG A 151 5.88 -3.56 13.65
N ASP A 152 4.86 -4.39 13.66
CA ASP A 152 4.25 -4.88 14.90
C ASP A 152 5.24 -5.75 15.68
N ASP A 153 6.02 -6.60 15.00
CA ASP A 153 7.10 -7.39 15.59
C ASP A 153 8.21 -6.50 16.16
N TYR A 154 8.65 -5.49 15.40
CA TYR A 154 9.66 -4.53 15.83
C TYR A 154 9.20 -3.72 17.04
N GLN A 155 7.93 -3.27 17.05
CA GLN A 155 7.32 -2.58 18.17
C GLN A 155 7.28 -3.46 19.43
N ALA A 156 6.94 -4.74 19.29
CA ALA A 156 6.94 -5.68 20.42
C ALA A 156 8.36 -5.91 20.98
N GLN A 157 9.38 -5.92 20.12
CA GLN A 157 10.78 -6.07 20.54
C GLN A 157 11.33 -4.81 21.24
N GLN A 158 11.01 -3.62 20.75
CA GLN A 158 11.51 -2.35 21.30
C GLN A 158 10.74 -1.91 22.57
N GLY A 159 9.49 -2.37 22.74
CA GLY A 159 8.68 -2.01 23.91
C GLY A 159 8.48 -0.50 24.02
N THR A 160 8.88 0.09 25.14
CA THR A 160 8.76 1.55 25.39
C THR A 160 9.69 2.39 24.53
N GLU A 161 10.76 1.81 24.00
CA GLU A 161 11.74 2.52 23.15
C GLU A 161 11.31 2.57 21.67
N PHE A 162 10.15 2.00 21.34
CA PHE A 162 9.65 2.00 19.97
C PHE A 162 9.46 3.42 19.44
N SER A 163 10.08 3.68 18.28
CA SER A 163 9.83 4.88 17.47
C SER A 163 9.47 4.48 16.05
N LEU A 164 8.35 5.02 15.57
CA LEU A 164 7.89 4.82 14.20
C LEU A 164 8.90 5.37 13.19
N GLU A 165 9.52 6.51 13.50
CA GLU A 165 10.56 7.12 12.68
C GLU A 165 11.80 6.20 12.59
N GLN A 166 12.24 5.63 13.72
CA GLN A 166 13.37 4.71 13.73
C GLN A 166 13.06 3.45 12.92
N PHE A 167 11.84 2.90 13.04
CA PHE A 167 11.40 1.77 12.22
C PHE A 167 11.49 2.10 10.72
N HIS A 168 10.97 3.26 10.27
CA HIS A 168 11.03 3.66 8.86
C HIS A 168 12.45 3.89 8.37
N ASN A 169 13.31 4.52 9.18
CA ASN A 169 14.71 4.74 8.84
C ASN A 169 15.43 3.41 8.63
N GLN A 170 15.29 2.47 9.57
CA GLN A 170 15.90 1.14 9.45
C GLN A 170 15.37 0.39 8.23
N LEU A 171 14.06 0.38 8.02
CA LEU A 171 13.43 -0.32 6.89
C LEU A 171 13.96 0.16 5.54
N LEU A 172 14.06 1.48 5.35
CA LEU A 172 14.48 2.08 4.07
C LEU A 172 16.01 2.08 3.86
N ASP A 173 16.81 1.94 4.92
CA ASP A 173 18.28 1.90 4.82
C ASP A 173 18.80 0.61 4.19
N HIS A 174 17.98 -0.45 4.17
CA HIS A 174 18.30 -1.72 3.53
C HIS A 174 18.01 -1.76 2.01
N GLY A 175 17.53 -0.67 1.43
CA GLY A 175 17.20 -0.58 0.01
C GLY A 175 15.82 -1.15 -0.31
N MET A 176 15.74 -2.11 -1.24
CA MET A 176 14.46 -2.71 -1.68
C MET A 176 14.46 -4.26 -1.66
N PRO A 177 14.94 -4.93 -0.60
CA PRO A 177 15.02 -6.38 -0.56
C PRO A 177 13.62 -7.00 -0.41
N PRO A 178 13.46 -8.30 -0.68
CA PRO A 178 12.30 -9.05 -0.22
C PRO A 178 12.10 -8.87 1.29
N ILE A 179 10.89 -8.45 1.72
CA ILE A 179 10.61 -8.08 3.12
C ILE A 179 10.93 -9.22 4.13
N ARG A 180 10.87 -10.49 3.71
CA ARG A 180 11.20 -11.64 4.58
C ARG A 180 12.67 -11.76 4.95
N LEU A 181 13.56 -10.99 4.32
CA LEU A 181 14.98 -10.94 4.67
C LEU A 181 15.28 -9.93 5.78
N LEU A 182 14.28 -9.13 6.18
CA LEU A 182 14.35 -8.10 7.21
C LEU A 182 13.82 -8.60 8.55
#